data_AF-A0A6A5GI84-F1
#
_entry.id   AF-A0A6A5GI84-F1
#
_cell.length_a   1.000
_cell.length_b   1.000
_cell.length_c   1.000
_cell.angle_alpha   90.00
_cell.angle_beta   90.00
_cell.angle_gamma   90.00
#
_symmetry.space_group_name_H-M   'P 1'
#
loop_
_entity.id
_entity.type
_entity.pdbx_description
1 polymer ?
#
loop_
_entity_poly.entity_id
_entity_poly.type
_entity_poly.pdbx_seq_one_letter_code
_entity_poly.pdbx_strand_id
1 'polypeptide(L)'
;MLDPPSTPPTGLRALIIYDIYQWKTMEKSYENYSNLCDSLRIENISFGDFEYWFNRYSKEYYYSVKNGRSLPLLDISVCVLSDFINGKSAENSYNEISEAFGDGIVKKEDFEKWRNSFSNEKRRLNDKERSLEFCDLSLDAVGQIVESLDFRTQSIFRKVSRDLRDLVDQRKPSINYMSVSFERNQLVISSHENQVIYTNSTWRAKWAGRRNVRIVRSAGDDDYWKRAFDDVALVFRNPKLHFDRLCINFDPIFDESDVFRIPKHTLKSLLDSLNSKISVRTLQIEMRNEDDLMTILPYLKPRKIDNLIQNDASISFSPHLQISNHVQLRLKIAPTMRMSLKFSN
;
A
#
# COMPACT_ATOMS: atom_id res chain seq x y z
N MET A 1 25.79 -47.29 34.47
CA MET A 1 25.57 -45.91 34.92
C MET A 1 25.42 -45.09 33.67
N LEU A 2 24.25 -44.49 33.42
CA LEU A 2 24.10 -43.51 32.34
C LEU A 2 25.00 -42.32 32.68
N ASP A 3 25.76 -41.84 31.70
CA ASP A 3 26.55 -40.63 31.88
C ASP A 3 25.64 -39.47 32.29
N PRO A 4 26.07 -38.60 33.23
CA PRO A 4 25.25 -37.46 33.62
C PRO A 4 24.98 -36.58 32.40
N PRO A 5 23.79 -35.97 32.29
CA PRO A 5 23.50 -35.03 31.23
C PRO A 5 24.47 -33.84 31.24
N SER A 6 24.50 -33.12 30.13
CA SER A 6 25.30 -31.91 29.96
C SER A 6 25.06 -30.92 31.10
N THR A 7 26.03 -30.02 31.33
CA THR A 7 25.94 -29.03 32.41
C THR A 7 24.60 -28.30 32.39
N PRO A 8 23.93 -28.14 33.54
CA PRO A 8 22.58 -27.61 33.60
C PRO A 8 22.57 -26.16 33.11
N PRO A 9 21.55 -25.74 32.35
CA PRO A 9 21.35 -24.35 31.97
C PRO A 9 21.44 -23.39 33.18
N THR A 10 22.01 -22.22 32.96
CA THR A 10 22.15 -21.19 34.01
C THR A 10 20.79 -20.84 34.60
N GLY A 11 20.70 -20.78 35.93
CA GLY A 11 19.45 -20.48 36.64
C GLY A 11 18.44 -21.63 36.77
N LEU A 12 18.61 -22.76 36.05
CA LEU A 12 17.72 -23.92 36.15
C LEU A 12 17.64 -24.47 37.59
N ARG A 13 18.78 -24.51 38.28
CA ARG A 13 18.85 -24.93 39.68
C ARG A 13 17.98 -24.06 40.60
N ALA A 14 18.03 -22.73 40.41
CA ALA A 14 17.25 -21.78 41.21
C ALA A 14 15.76 -21.99 40.95
N LEU A 15 15.38 -22.10 39.68
CA LEU A 15 14.00 -22.34 39.26
C LEU A 15 13.44 -23.63 39.88
N ILE A 16 14.17 -24.74 39.80
CA ILE A 16 13.73 -26.03 40.35
C ILE A 16 13.56 -25.95 41.88
N ILE A 17 14.52 -25.35 42.60
CA ILE A 17 14.41 -25.19 44.06
C ILE A 17 13.18 -24.35 44.41
N TYR A 18 12.95 -23.26 43.67
CA TYR A 18 11.80 -22.39 43.86
C TYR A 18 10.47 -23.11 43.56
N ASP A 19 10.42 -23.91 42.49
CA ASP A 19 9.26 -24.70 42.12
C ASP A 19 8.94 -25.79 43.15
N ILE A 20 9.98 -26.40 43.75
CA ILE A 20 9.83 -27.36 44.86
C ILE A 20 9.26 -26.66 46.10
N TYR A 21 9.77 -25.47 46.45
CA TYR A 21 9.23 -24.67 47.55
C TYR A 21 7.74 -24.34 47.32
N GLN A 22 7.34 -24.10 46.07
CA GLN A 22 5.95 -23.90 45.66
C GLN A 22 5.12 -25.17 45.53
N TRP A 23 5.65 -26.33 45.92
CA TRP A 23 4.98 -27.62 45.83
C TRP A 23 4.55 -27.99 44.40
N LYS A 24 5.29 -27.54 43.39
CA LYS A 24 5.06 -27.99 42.01
C LYS A 24 5.58 -29.41 41.83
N THR A 25 4.82 -30.20 41.07
CA THR A 25 5.31 -31.52 40.61
C THR A 25 6.40 -31.32 39.56
N MET A 26 7.16 -32.37 39.28
CA MET A 26 8.19 -32.37 38.25
C MET A 26 7.62 -31.93 36.88
N GLU A 27 6.44 -32.43 36.53
CA GLU A 27 5.77 -32.13 35.26
C GLU A 27 5.39 -30.65 35.19
N LYS A 28 4.84 -30.09 36.27
CA LYS A 28 4.51 -28.66 36.35
C LYS A 28 5.75 -27.77 36.32
N SER A 29 6.83 -28.21 36.95
CA SER A 29 8.10 -27.48 36.93
C SER A 29 8.71 -27.50 35.52
N TYR A 30 8.61 -28.63 34.80
CA TYR A 30 9.03 -28.73 33.42
C TYR A 30 8.18 -27.88 32.47
N GLU A 31 6.87 -27.85 32.65
CA GLU A 31 5.97 -26.97 31.89
C GLU A 31 6.34 -25.50 32.11
N ASN A 32 6.57 -25.10 33.37
CA ASN A 32 7.02 -23.75 33.72
C ASN A 32 8.36 -23.39 33.06
N TYR A 33 9.33 -24.31 33.11
CA TYR A 33 10.63 -24.16 32.47
C TYR A 33 10.53 -24.09 30.93
N SER A 34 9.65 -24.88 30.33
CA SER A 34 9.40 -24.87 28.88
C SER A 34 8.84 -23.52 28.43
N ASN A 35 7.84 -23.00 29.16
CA ASN A 35 7.26 -21.67 28.89
C ASN A 35 8.30 -20.55 29.03
N LEU A 36 9.24 -20.67 29.97
CA LEU A 36 10.37 -19.76 30.13
C LEU A 36 11.33 -19.82 28.93
N CYS A 37 11.68 -21.02 28.49
CA CYS A 37 12.55 -21.21 27.32
C CYS A 37 11.92 -20.62 26.05
N ASP A 38 10.62 -20.84 25.84
CA ASP A 38 9.88 -20.27 24.72
C ASP A 38 9.87 -18.73 24.77
N SER A 39 9.65 -18.16 25.97
CA SER A 39 9.66 -16.71 26.18
C SER A 39 11.04 -16.09 25.93
N LEU A 40 12.12 -16.80 26.27
CA LEU A 40 13.50 -16.38 26.06
C LEU A 40 14.08 -16.75 24.69
N ARG A 41 13.35 -17.57 23.89
CA ARG A 41 13.82 -18.16 22.63
C ARG A 41 15.11 -18.97 22.81
N ILE A 42 15.20 -19.72 23.89
CA ILE A 42 16.32 -20.61 24.20
C ILE A 42 15.88 -22.05 23.96
N GLU A 43 16.80 -22.89 23.48
CA GLU A 43 16.54 -24.31 23.29
C GLU A 43 16.29 -25.01 24.64
N ASN A 44 15.22 -25.80 24.70
CA ASN A 44 14.82 -26.55 25.88
C ASN A 44 15.65 -27.83 26.00
N ILE A 45 15.98 -28.25 27.23
CA ILE A 45 16.54 -29.58 27.46
C ILE A 45 15.42 -30.64 27.36
N SER A 46 15.80 -31.90 27.13
CA SER A 46 14.81 -32.97 27.11
C SER A 46 14.14 -33.13 28.48
N PHE A 47 12.90 -33.64 28.50
CA PHE A 47 12.21 -33.95 29.77
C PHE A 47 13.03 -34.92 30.64
N GLY A 48 13.72 -35.89 30.04
CA GLY A 48 14.57 -36.83 30.78
C GLY A 48 15.78 -36.16 31.45
N ASP A 49 16.41 -35.20 30.75
CA ASP A 49 17.50 -34.41 31.34
C ASP A 49 16.98 -33.50 32.45
N PHE A 50 15.80 -32.89 32.26
CA PHE A 50 15.15 -32.08 33.27
C PHE A 50 14.80 -32.90 34.51
N GLU A 51 14.21 -34.09 34.34
CA GLU A 51 13.89 -35.03 35.42
C GLU A 51 15.14 -35.39 36.25
N TYR A 52 16.27 -35.64 35.58
CA TYR A 52 17.54 -35.87 36.26
C TYR A 52 17.93 -34.69 37.16
N TRP A 53 17.88 -33.47 36.64
CA TRP A 53 18.21 -32.25 37.40
C TRP A 53 17.21 -31.99 38.52
N PHE A 54 15.92 -32.19 38.27
CA PHE A 54 14.85 -32.03 39.25
C PHE A 54 15.06 -32.95 40.46
N ASN A 55 15.33 -34.24 40.21
CA ASN A 55 15.60 -35.21 41.26
C ASN A 55 16.89 -34.90 42.04
N ARG A 56 17.93 -34.43 41.33
CA ARG A 56 19.20 -34.04 41.96
C ARG A 56 19.04 -32.85 42.89
N TYR A 57 18.38 -31.79 42.43
CA TYR A 57 18.18 -30.58 43.23
C TYR A 57 17.10 -30.74 44.30
N SER A 58 16.12 -31.63 44.11
CA SER A 58 15.18 -32.03 45.19
C SER A 58 15.91 -32.62 46.38
N LYS A 59 16.87 -33.53 46.14
CA LYS A 59 17.71 -34.09 47.21
C LYS A 59 18.54 -32.99 47.88
N GLU A 60 19.12 -32.11 47.07
CA GLU A 60 19.93 -31.00 47.59
C GLU A 60 19.12 -30.08 48.52
N TYR A 61 17.94 -29.66 48.08
CA TYR A 61 17.01 -28.82 48.85
C TYR A 61 16.58 -29.52 50.15
N TYR A 62 16.23 -30.81 50.09
CA TYR A 62 15.88 -31.58 51.28
C TYR A 62 17.02 -31.57 52.32
N TYR A 63 18.27 -31.75 51.88
CA TYR A 63 19.42 -31.73 52.78
C TYR A 63 19.80 -30.33 53.26
N SER A 64 19.57 -29.27 52.48
CA SER A 64 19.82 -27.89 52.92
C SER A 64 18.86 -27.49 54.03
N VAL A 65 17.56 -27.79 53.86
CA VAL A 65 16.52 -27.56 54.86
C VAL A 65 16.80 -28.35 56.13
N LYS A 66 17.15 -29.64 56.01
CA LYS A 66 17.40 -30.52 57.17
C LYS A 66 18.65 -30.14 57.97
N ASN A 67 19.70 -29.66 57.31
CA ASN A 67 21.00 -29.40 57.94
C ASN A 67 21.26 -27.92 58.27
N GLY A 68 20.27 -27.03 58.04
CA GLY A 68 20.42 -25.58 58.24
C GLY A 68 21.53 -24.96 57.37
N ARG A 69 21.88 -25.58 56.24
CA ARG A 69 22.93 -25.08 55.34
C ARG A 69 22.34 -24.05 54.39
N SER A 70 23.01 -22.91 54.23
CA SER A 70 22.70 -21.93 53.20
C SER A 70 22.85 -22.57 51.81
N LEU A 71 21.82 -22.42 50.97
CA LEU A 71 21.95 -22.72 49.55
C LEU A 71 23.06 -21.81 48.96
N PRO A 72 23.90 -22.32 48.05
CA PRO A 72 24.90 -21.48 47.37
C PRO A 72 24.23 -20.32 46.63
N LEU A 73 24.98 -19.27 46.26
CA LEU A 73 24.44 -18.17 45.45
C LEU A 73 23.77 -18.73 44.20
N LEU A 74 22.45 -18.49 44.10
CA LEU A 74 21.61 -18.91 43.00
C LEU A 74 21.23 -17.68 42.18
N ASP A 75 21.25 -17.83 40.87
CA ASP A 75 20.74 -16.79 39.96
C ASP A 75 19.21 -16.81 39.99
N ILE A 76 18.64 -15.90 40.79
CA ILE A 76 17.19 -15.76 40.98
C ILE A 76 16.47 -15.09 39.80
N SER A 77 17.21 -14.59 38.79
CA SER A 77 16.62 -13.86 37.66
C SER A 77 15.56 -14.72 36.93
N VAL A 78 15.82 -16.03 36.81
CA VAL A 78 14.89 -16.99 36.20
C VAL A 78 13.62 -17.17 37.04
N CYS A 79 13.71 -17.14 38.37
CA CYS A 79 12.54 -17.18 39.25
C CYS A 79 11.70 -15.90 39.12
N VAL A 80 12.36 -14.73 39.06
CA VAL A 80 11.68 -13.43 38.88
C VAL A 80 10.95 -13.39 37.53
N LEU A 81 11.60 -13.90 36.47
CA LEU A 81 10.99 -13.99 35.14
C LEU A 81 9.81 -14.97 35.12
N SER A 82 9.95 -16.13 35.76
CA SER A 82 8.87 -17.13 35.93
C SER A 82 7.62 -16.48 36.51
N ASP A 83 7.77 -15.78 37.63
CA ASP A 83 6.67 -15.09 38.28
C ASP A 83 6.10 -13.94 37.45
N PHE A 84 6.95 -13.25 36.67
CA PHE A 84 6.53 -12.17 35.78
C PHE A 84 5.66 -12.69 34.63
N ILE A 85 6.07 -13.78 33.98
CA ILE A 85 5.31 -14.44 32.91
C ILE A 85 3.98 -14.96 33.46
N ASN A 86 4.00 -15.56 34.65
CA ASN A 86 2.81 -16.07 35.34
C ASN A 86 1.93 -14.96 35.96
N GLY A 87 2.26 -13.69 35.75
CA GLY A 87 1.41 -12.55 36.17
C GLY A 87 1.34 -12.31 37.68
N LYS A 88 2.25 -12.87 38.47
CA LYS A 88 2.29 -12.61 39.92
C LYS A 88 2.64 -11.16 40.22
N SER A 89 2.11 -10.63 41.32
CA SER A 89 2.47 -9.29 41.81
C SER A 89 3.94 -9.23 42.24
N ALA A 90 4.55 -8.04 42.16
CA ALA A 90 5.95 -7.87 42.56
C ALA A 90 6.17 -8.17 44.06
N GLU A 91 5.20 -7.80 44.91
CA GLU A 91 5.23 -8.06 46.34
C GLU A 91 5.19 -9.57 46.66
N ASN A 92 4.23 -10.30 46.09
CA ASN A 92 4.12 -11.74 46.32
C ASN A 92 5.34 -12.48 45.78
N SER A 93 5.81 -12.11 44.59
CA SER A 93 7.00 -12.69 43.98
C SER A 93 8.24 -12.48 44.85
N TYR A 94 8.47 -11.26 45.35
CA TYR A 94 9.60 -10.97 46.24
C TYR A 94 9.52 -11.77 47.55
N ASN A 95 8.35 -11.81 48.18
CA ASN A 95 8.16 -12.51 49.46
C ASN A 95 8.41 -14.02 49.30
N GLU A 96 7.80 -14.66 48.30
CA GLU A 96 7.97 -16.10 48.07
C GLU A 96 9.40 -16.47 47.70
N ILE A 97 10.06 -15.67 46.85
CA ILE A 97 11.45 -15.91 46.46
C ILE A 97 12.38 -15.72 47.67
N SER A 98 12.16 -14.67 48.47
CA SER A 98 12.95 -14.43 49.68
C SER A 98 12.79 -15.55 50.70
N GLU A 99 11.56 -16.05 50.89
CA GLU A 99 11.28 -17.16 51.80
C GLU A 99 11.88 -18.48 51.30
N ALA A 100 11.83 -18.75 49.99
CA ALA A 100 12.36 -19.98 49.39
C ALA A 100 13.88 -20.10 49.52
N PHE A 101 14.61 -18.98 49.42
CA PHE A 101 16.08 -18.98 49.46
C PHE A 101 16.65 -18.52 50.81
N GLY A 102 15.86 -17.87 51.65
CA GLY A 102 16.24 -17.36 52.95
C GLY A 102 16.47 -15.85 52.98
N ASP A 103 16.00 -15.22 54.07
CA ASP A 103 16.13 -13.79 54.32
C ASP A 103 17.61 -13.35 54.30
N GLY A 104 17.94 -12.41 53.40
CA GLY A 104 19.28 -11.85 53.24
C GLY A 104 20.10 -12.39 52.06
N ILE A 105 19.68 -13.51 51.44
CA ILE A 105 20.30 -13.97 50.17
C ILE A 105 19.80 -13.13 49.01
N VAL A 106 18.51 -12.81 49.00
CA VAL A 106 17.85 -12.04 47.94
C VAL A 106 17.81 -10.57 48.37
N LYS A 107 18.66 -9.75 47.77
CA LYS A 107 18.57 -8.30 47.97
C LYS A 107 17.39 -7.75 47.19
N LYS A 108 16.52 -6.98 47.86
CA LYS A 108 15.38 -6.29 47.23
C LYS A 108 15.79 -5.47 46.00
N GLU A 109 16.91 -4.78 46.08
CA GLU A 109 17.46 -4.00 44.96
C GLU A 109 17.75 -4.86 43.72
N ASP A 110 18.28 -6.08 43.91
CA ASP A 110 18.61 -6.97 42.79
C ASP A 110 17.34 -7.59 42.20
N PHE A 111 16.35 -7.93 43.04
CA PHE A 111 15.01 -8.32 42.58
C PHE A 111 14.35 -7.22 41.73
N GLU A 112 14.34 -5.98 42.22
CA GLU A 112 13.72 -4.85 41.53
C GLU A 112 14.41 -4.55 40.19
N LYS A 113 15.74 -4.65 40.11
CA LYS A 113 16.49 -4.52 38.85
C LYS A 113 15.99 -5.51 37.79
N TRP A 114 15.88 -6.79 38.14
CA TRP A 114 15.39 -7.82 37.22
C TRP A 114 13.92 -7.59 36.85
N ARG A 115 13.07 -7.28 37.82
CA ARG A 115 11.64 -7.05 37.56
C ARG A 115 11.41 -5.85 36.62
N ASN A 116 12.19 -4.79 36.80
CA ASN A 116 12.14 -3.60 35.95
C ASN A 116 12.68 -3.87 34.54
N SER A 117 13.74 -4.69 34.39
CA SER A 117 14.23 -5.05 33.06
C SER A 117 13.18 -5.80 32.25
N PHE A 118 12.48 -6.77 32.84
CA PHE A 118 11.41 -7.50 32.16
C PHE A 118 10.20 -6.64 31.84
N SER A 119 9.83 -5.72 32.74
CA SER A 119 8.73 -4.77 32.49
C SER A 119 9.05 -3.83 31.32
N ASN A 120 10.28 -3.32 31.25
CA ASN A 120 10.74 -2.48 30.15
C ASN A 120 10.82 -3.24 28.83
N GLU A 121 11.27 -4.49 28.85
CA GLU A 121 11.31 -5.35 27.68
C GLU A 121 9.90 -5.69 27.17
N LYS A 122 8.96 -6.05 28.06
CA LYS A 122 7.55 -6.22 27.72
C LYS A 122 6.95 -4.94 27.13
N ARG A 123 7.30 -3.77 27.66
CA ARG A 123 6.86 -2.48 27.10
C ARG A 123 7.43 -2.26 25.69
N ARG A 124 8.71 -2.58 25.47
CA ARG A 124 9.36 -2.49 24.14
C ARG A 124 8.76 -3.48 23.14
N LEU A 125 8.38 -4.68 23.57
CA LEU A 125 7.69 -5.66 22.74
C LEU A 125 6.29 -5.18 22.39
N ASN A 126 5.53 -4.65 23.36
CA ASN A 126 4.22 -4.04 23.11
C ASN A 126 4.31 -2.82 22.17
N ASP A 127 5.37 -2.01 22.27
CA ASP A 127 5.61 -0.89 21.35
C ASP A 127 5.97 -1.37 19.93
N LYS A 128 6.62 -2.53 19.80
CA LYS A 128 6.90 -3.20 18.51
C LYS A 128 5.69 -3.91 17.92
N GLU A 129 4.76 -4.35 18.76
CA GLU A 129 3.55 -5.10 18.39
C GLU A 129 2.33 -4.18 18.17
N ARG A 130 2.48 -2.87 18.39
CA ARG A 130 1.55 -1.87 17.86
C ARG A 130 1.57 -2.00 16.35
N SER A 131 0.62 -2.74 15.79
CA SER A 131 0.43 -2.85 14.35
C SER A 131 0.26 -1.44 13.81
N LEU A 132 1.30 -0.92 13.14
CA LEU A 132 1.22 0.36 12.46
C LEU A 132 0.03 0.30 11.51
N GLU A 133 -1.01 1.05 11.83
CA GLU A 133 -2.16 1.16 10.95
C GLU A 133 -1.79 2.08 9.79
N PHE A 134 -2.51 1.96 8.68
CA PHE A 134 -2.29 2.84 7.53
C PHE A 134 -2.43 4.34 7.91
N CYS A 135 -3.25 4.65 8.91
CA CYS A 135 -3.44 5.99 9.46
C CYS A 135 -2.22 6.52 10.25
N ASP A 136 -1.33 5.63 10.70
CA ASP A 136 -0.10 6.00 11.41
C ASP A 136 1.02 6.42 10.45
N LEU A 137 0.86 6.19 9.14
CA LEU A 137 1.80 6.61 8.12
C LEU A 137 1.77 8.14 7.97
N SER A 138 2.96 8.75 7.84
CA SER A 138 3.05 10.17 7.52
C SER A 138 2.43 10.45 6.15
N LEU A 139 1.87 11.66 5.96
CA LEU A 139 1.34 12.09 4.66
C LEU A 139 2.37 12.00 3.53
N ASP A 140 3.67 12.12 3.85
CA ASP A 140 4.73 11.93 2.86
C ASP A 140 4.88 10.46 2.45
N ALA A 141 4.92 9.53 3.42
CA ALA A 141 4.98 8.10 3.15
C ALA A 141 3.76 7.63 2.33
N VAL A 142 2.56 8.09 2.70
CA VAL A 142 1.34 7.82 1.92
C VAL A 142 1.43 8.44 0.53
N GLY A 143 1.99 9.64 0.41
CA GLY A 143 2.22 10.31 -0.87
C GLY A 143 3.14 9.52 -1.80
N GLN A 144 4.22 8.94 -1.28
CA GLN A 144 5.12 8.07 -2.03
C GLN A 144 4.44 6.79 -2.50
N ILE A 145 3.62 6.18 -1.62
CA ILE A 145 2.79 5.03 -2.00
C ILE A 145 1.89 5.43 -3.17
N VAL A 146 1.12 6.53 -3.04
CA VAL A 146 0.20 7.01 -4.08
C VAL A 146 0.92 7.23 -5.42
N GLU A 147 2.11 7.82 -5.42
CA GLU A 147 2.90 8.04 -6.65
C GLU A 147 3.38 6.73 -7.31
N SER A 148 3.53 5.65 -6.55
CA SER A 148 3.90 4.33 -7.05
C SER A 148 2.73 3.52 -7.64
N LEU A 149 1.49 3.90 -7.33
CA LEU A 149 0.28 3.18 -7.75
C LEU A 149 -0.10 3.48 -9.19
N ASP A 150 -0.74 2.50 -9.85
CA ASP A 150 -1.35 2.72 -11.15
C ASP A 150 -2.54 3.70 -11.07
N PHE A 151 -2.90 4.31 -12.21
CA PHE A 151 -3.96 5.32 -12.24
C PHE A 151 -5.32 4.83 -11.73
N ARG A 152 -5.62 3.53 -11.94
CA ARG A 152 -6.87 2.92 -11.47
C ARG A 152 -6.89 2.86 -9.94
N THR A 153 -5.79 2.45 -9.33
CA THR A 153 -5.66 2.32 -7.87
C THR A 153 -5.57 3.69 -7.22
N GLN A 154 -4.87 4.66 -7.82
CA GLN A 154 -4.94 6.07 -7.41
C GLN A 154 -6.39 6.58 -7.37
N SER A 155 -7.18 6.27 -8.40
CA SER A 155 -8.60 6.65 -8.47
C SER A 155 -9.47 5.98 -7.40
N ILE A 156 -9.07 4.80 -6.90
CA ILE A 156 -9.74 4.12 -5.77
C ILE A 156 -9.36 4.82 -4.46
N PHE A 157 -8.07 5.10 -4.23
CA PHE A 157 -7.58 5.81 -3.03
C PHE A 157 -8.26 7.17 -2.85
N ARG A 158 -8.44 7.89 -3.96
CA ARG A 158 -9.17 9.17 -4.01
C ARG A 158 -10.60 9.11 -3.45
N LYS A 159 -11.22 7.93 -3.44
CA LYS A 159 -12.60 7.71 -2.97
C LYS A 159 -12.70 7.29 -1.50
N VAL A 160 -11.58 6.93 -0.86
CA VAL A 160 -11.56 6.38 0.51
C VAL A 160 -11.83 7.45 1.55
N SER A 161 -11.12 8.59 1.51
CA SER A 161 -11.28 9.69 2.46
C SER A 161 -11.07 11.06 1.79
N ARG A 162 -11.41 12.15 2.49
CA ARG A 162 -11.14 13.52 2.02
C ARG A 162 -9.63 13.80 1.98
N ASP A 163 -8.90 13.41 3.03
CA ASP A 163 -7.46 13.67 3.10
C ASP A 163 -6.69 12.91 2.03
N LEU A 164 -7.07 11.65 1.76
CA LEU A 164 -6.49 10.87 0.66
C LEU A 164 -6.87 11.45 -0.71
N ARG A 165 -8.08 12.00 -0.85
CA ARG A 165 -8.48 12.68 -2.08
C ARG A 165 -7.60 13.89 -2.34
N ASP A 166 -7.43 14.75 -1.35
CA ASP A 166 -6.63 15.96 -1.47
C ASP A 166 -5.15 15.62 -1.72
N LEU A 167 -4.63 14.59 -1.05
CA LEU A 167 -3.28 14.09 -1.29
C LEU A 167 -3.12 13.55 -2.72
N VAL A 168 -4.01 12.67 -3.19
CA VAL A 168 -3.97 12.13 -4.55
C VAL A 168 -4.06 13.24 -5.60
N ASP A 169 -4.95 14.22 -5.40
CA ASP A 169 -5.16 15.33 -6.34
C ASP A 169 -3.93 16.27 -6.44
N GLN A 170 -3.07 16.32 -5.40
CA GLN A 170 -1.81 17.06 -5.40
C GLN A 170 -0.64 16.29 -6.03
N ARG A 171 -0.75 14.98 -6.18
CA ARG A 171 0.31 14.09 -6.67
C ARG A 171 0.21 13.94 -8.20
N LYS A 172 1.29 13.47 -8.82
CA LYS A 172 1.29 13.26 -10.28
C LYS A 172 0.44 12.04 -10.62
N PRO A 173 -0.58 12.16 -11.48
CA PRO A 173 -1.39 11.01 -11.86
C PRO A 173 -0.55 10.05 -12.72
N SER A 174 -0.64 8.75 -12.44
CA SER A 174 0.09 7.70 -13.18
C SER A 174 -0.61 7.35 -14.50
N ILE A 175 -0.91 8.38 -15.29
CA ILE A 175 -1.53 8.28 -16.60
C ILE A 175 -0.68 9.05 -17.61
N ASN A 176 -0.15 8.34 -18.60
CA ASN A 176 0.62 8.93 -19.69
C ASN A 176 -0.08 8.77 -21.06
N TYR A 177 -1.12 7.94 -21.11
CA TYR A 177 -1.93 7.73 -22.31
C TYR A 177 -3.40 7.89 -21.98
N MET A 178 -4.09 8.70 -22.78
CA MET A 178 -5.54 8.79 -22.79
C MET A 178 -6.05 8.90 -24.23
N SER A 179 -7.16 8.22 -24.49
CA SER A 179 -7.96 8.40 -25.71
C SER A 179 -9.37 8.78 -25.32
N VAL A 180 -9.89 9.85 -25.92
CA VAL A 180 -11.29 10.25 -25.82
C VAL A 180 -11.90 10.12 -27.20
N SER A 181 -12.83 9.19 -27.37
CA SER A 181 -13.53 8.96 -28.63
C SER A 181 -15.00 9.36 -28.50
N PHE A 182 -15.45 10.22 -29.39
CA PHE A 182 -16.83 10.68 -29.51
C PHE A 182 -17.53 9.85 -30.60
N GLU A 183 -18.51 9.06 -30.21
CA GLU A 183 -19.28 8.20 -31.10
C GLU A 183 -20.77 8.55 -31.01
N ARG A 184 -21.57 8.10 -32.00
CA ARG A 184 -22.98 8.53 -32.17
C ARG A 184 -23.84 8.53 -30.91
N ASN A 185 -23.73 7.50 -30.08
CA ASN A 185 -24.54 7.33 -28.86
C ASN A 185 -23.68 7.02 -27.62
N GLN A 186 -22.38 7.26 -27.69
CA GLN A 186 -21.48 6.97 -26.59
C GLN A 186 -20.23 7.82 -26.63
N LEU A 187 -19.67 8.06 -25.45
CA LEU A 187 -18.34 8.62 -25.29
C LEU A 187 -17.46 7.56 -24.64
N VAL A 188 -16.34 7.28 -25.28
CA VAL A 188 -15.41 6.24 -24.86
C VAL A 188 -14.12 6.88 -24.37
N ILE A 189 -13.82 6.71 -23.09
CA ILE A 189 -12.56 7.11 -22.49
C ILE A 189 -11.72 5.85 -22.32
N SER A 190 -10.52 5.83 -22.89
CA SER A 190 -9.59 4.71 -22.75
C SER A 190 -8.27 5.19 -22.17
N SER A 191 -7.70 4.40 -21.26
CA SER A 191 -6.35 4.61 -20.74
C SER A 191 -5.70 3.27 -20.44
N HIS A 192 -4.51 3.04 -20.99
CA HIS A 192 -3.79 1.76 -20.91
C HIS A 192 -4.72 0.57 -21.23
N GLU A 193 -4.95 -0.34 -20.28
CA GLU A 193 -5.82 -1.52 -20.43
C GLU A 193 -7.28 -1.26 -20.03
N ASN A 194 -7.58 -0.05 -19.55
CA ASN A 194 -8.89 0.34 -19.03
C ASN A 194 -9.68 1.13 -20.08
N GLN A 195 -10.99 0.90 -20.09
CA GLN A 195 -11.94 1.61 -20.92
C GLN A 195 -13.21 1.89 -20.13
N VAL A 196 -13.72 3.11 -20.24
CA VAL A 196 -15.02 3.52 -19.70
C VAL A 196 -15.88 4.03 -20.83
N ILE A 197 -17.06 3.44 -20.97
CA ILE A 197 -18.03 3.76 -22.01
C ILE A 197 -19.22 4.44 -21.34
N TYR A 198 -19.49 5.69 -21.71
CA TYR A 198 -20.64 6.45 -21.26
C TYR A 198 -21.68 6.43 -22.36
N THR A 199 -22.87 5.94 -22.08
CA THR A 199 -23.92 5.80 -23.10
C THR A 199 -25.31 5.90 -22.49
N ASN A 200 -26.27 6.39 -23.26
CA ASN A 200 -27.69 6.25 -22.98
C ASN A 200 -28.28 4.95 -23.58
N SER A 201 -27.49 4.21 -24.36
CA SER A 201 -27.94 3.03 -25.07
C SER A 201 -27.89 1.76 -24.20
N THR A 202 -28.85 0.89 -24.42
CA THR A 202 -28.82 -0.48 -23.90
C THR A 202 -27.99 -1.41 -24.80
N TRP A 203 -27.65 -0.97 -26.03
CA TRP A 203 -26.87 -1.74 -26.99
C TRP A 203 -25.47 -2.04 -26.45
N ARG A 204 -25.07 -3.32 -26.52
CA ARG A 204 -23.71 -3.76 -26.20
C ARG A 204 -22.92 -3.87 -27.48
N ALA A 205 -22.11 -2.86 -27.80
CA ALA A 205 -21.06 -3.04 -28.79
C ALA A 205 -20.03 -4.06 -28.26
N LYS A 206 -19.76 -5.11 -29.03
CA LYS A 206 -18.71 -6.09 -28.74
C LYS A 206 -17.35 -5.46 -29.08
N TRP A 207 -16.78 -4.71 -28.15
CA TRP A 207 -15.42 -4.19 -28.31
C TRP A 207 -14.43 -5.27 -27.88
N ALA A 208 -13.77 -5.86 -28.87
CA ALA A 208 -12.72 -6.86 -28.67
C ALA A 208 -11.39 -6.17 -28.37
N GLY A 209 -10.77 -6.48 -27.22
CA GLY A 209 -9.32 -6.30 -27.03
C GLY A 209 -8.85 -5.60 -25.75
N ARG A 210 -9.72 -4.96 -24.96
CA ARG A 210 -9.32 -4.35 -23.66
C ARG A 210 -9.77 -5.24 -22.49
N ARG A 211 -8.88 -5.45 -21.51
CA ARG A 211 -9.14 -6.33 -20.35
C ARG A 211 -10.19 -5.76 -19.40
N ASN A 212 -10.22 -4.44 -19.19
CA ASN A 212 -11.04 -3.81 -18.16
C ASN A 212 -12.02 -2.79 -18.77
N VAL A 213 -13.22 -3.23 -19.14
CA VAL A 213 -14.28 -2.36 -19.69
C VAL A 213 -15.36 -2.08 -18.64
N ARG A 214 -15.63 -0.81 -18.36
CA ARG A 214 -16.74 -0.35 -17.52
C ARG A 214 -17.76 0.39 -18.37
N ILE A 215 -19.03 0.04 -18.26
CA ILE A 215 -20.13 0.74 -18.92
C ILE A 215 -20.87 1.58 -17.88
N VAL A 216 -20.95 2.89 -18.11
CA VAL A 216 -21.71 3.85 -17.32
C VAL A 216 -22.95 4.24 -18.13
N ARG A 217 -24.12 3.84 -17.64
CA ARG A 217 -25.39 4.20 -18.26
C ARG A 217 -25.99 5.44 -17.63
N SER A 218 -26.46 6.33 -18.47
CA SER A 218 -27.32 7.44 -18.05
C SER A 218 -28.78 7.03 -18.22
N ALA A 219 -29.64 7.41 -17.27
CA ALA A 219 -31.06 7.08 -17.29
C ALA A 219 -31.85 8.20 -17.97
N GLY A 220 -32.74 7.87 -18.91
CA GLY A 220 -33.61 8.85 -19.58
C GLY A 220 -32.84 9.90 -20.39
N ASP A 221 -33.22 11.17 -20.23
CA ASP A 221 -32.62 12.34 -20.89
C ASP A 221 -31.29 12.79 -20.25
N ASP A 222 -30.72 12.02 -19.31
CA ASP A 222 -29.40 12.33 -18.75
C ASP A 222 -28.33 12.27 -19.86
N ASP A 223 -27.74 13.43 -20.11
CA ASP A 223 -26.60 13.63 -20.97
C ASP A 223 -25.38 12.80 -20.51
N TYR A 224 -25.18 11.62 -21.10
CA TYR A 224 -24.06 10.72 -20.79
C TYR A 224 -22.69 11.39 -20.93
N TRP A 225 -22.59 12.38 -21.83
CA TRP A 225 -21.39 13.16 -22.03
C TRP A 225 -21.05 14.03 -20.81
N LYS A 226 -22.01 14.54 -20.02
CA LYS A 226 -21.72 15.35 -18.80
C LYS A 226 -20.87 14.56 -17.81
N ARG A 227 -21.30 13.33 -17.49
CA ARG A 227 -20.57 12.44 -16.58
C ARG A 227 -19.20 12.07 -17.13
N ALA A 228 -19.10 11.84 -18.43
CA ALA A 228 -17.82 11.59 -19.07
C ALA A 228 -16.88 12.80 -18.93
N PHE A 229 -17.37 14.00 -19.18
CA PHE A 229 -16.59 15.22 -19.09
C PHE A 229 -16.21 15.56 -17.65
N ASP A 230 -17.04 15.26 -16.65
CA ASP A 230 -16.64 15.37 -15.24
C ASP A 230 -15.43 14.48 -14.95
N ASP A 231 -15.44 13.24 -15.43
CA ASP A 231 -14.32 12.30 -15.25
C ASP A 231 -13.06 12.73 -16.04
N VAL A 232 -13.21 13.26 -17.27
CA VAL A 232 -12.09 13.87 -18.01
C VAL A 232 -11.55 15.10 -17.27
N ALA A 233 -12.43 15.95 -16.75
CA ALA A 233 -12.08 17.17 -16.05
C ALA A 233 -11.24 16.91 -14.81
N LEU A 234 -11.60 15.87 -14.05
CA LEU A 234 -10.83 15.44 -12.88
C LEU A 234 -9.36 15.16 -13.22
N VAL A 235 -9.10 14.55 -14.37
CA VAL A 235 -7.73 14.27 -14.81
C VAL A 235 -7.06 15.55 -15.30
N PHE A 236 -7.72 16.30 -16.18
CA PHE A 236 -7.13 17.45 -16.88
C PHE A 236 -6.85 18.64 -15.95
N ARG A 237 -7.57 18.76 -14.83
CA ARG A 237 -7.35 19.81 -13.83
C ARG A 237 -6.06 19.62 -13.02
N ASN A 238 -5.43 18.45 -13.07
CA ASN A 238 -4.18 18.22 -12.33
C ASN A 238 -3.00 18.92 -13.04
N PRO A 239 -2.33 19.91 -12.41
CA PRO A 239 -1.29 20.71 -13.06
C PRO A 239 0.01 19.93 -13.32
N LYS A 240 0.21 18.79 -12.64
CA LYS A 240 1.35 17.89 -12.82
C LYS A 240 1.11 16.85 -13.92
N LEU A 241 -0.08 16.83 -14.53
CA LEU A 241 -0.43 15.92 -15.62
C LEU A 241 0.51 16.10 -16.82
N HIS A 242 0.98 14.97 -17.33
CA HIS A 242 1.77 14.89 -18.56
C HIS A 242 1.38 13.65 -19.35
N PHE A 243 0.93 13.85 -20.59
CA PHE A 243 0.66 12.75 -21.50
C PHE A 243 1.85 12.51 -22.44
N ASP A 244 2.31 11.27 -22.52
CA ASP A 244 3.17 10.83 -23.62
C ASP A 244 2.38 10.80 -24.93
N ARG A 245 1.11 10.39 -24.87
CA ARG A 245 0.18 10.43 -26.00
C ARG A 245 -1.24 10.76 -25.56
N LEU A 246 -1.85 11.75 -26.20
CA LEU A 246 -3.27 12.07 -26.09
C LEU A 246 -3.92 11.87 -27.45
N CYS A 247 -4.98 11.05 -27.48
CA CYS A 247 -5.81 10.84 -28.66
C CYS A 247 -7.19 11.45 -28.46
N ILE A 248 -7.65 12.23 -29.43
CA ILE A 248 -9.02 12.75 -29.46
C ILE A 248 -9.60 12.31 -30.81
N ASN A 249 -10.65 11.50 -30.80
CA ASN A 249 -11.22 10.96 -32.02
C ASN A 249 -12.68 11.36 -32.12
N PHE A 250 -13.07 11.94 -33.25
CA PHE A 250 -14.46 12.15 -33.60
C PHE A 250 -14.85 11.12 -34.64
N ASP A 251 -15.92 10.36 -34.40
CA ASP A 251 -16.36 9.30 -35.31
C ASP A 251 -16.58 9.88 -36.72
N PRO A 252 -15.82 9.41 -37.72
CA PRO A 252 -15.80 9.98 -39.07
C PRO A 252 -17.05 9.67 -39.88
N ILE A 253 -17.90 8.75 -39.41
CA ILE A 253 -19.05 8.22 -40.14
C ILE A 253 -20.25 9.18 -40.10
N PHE A 254 -20.33 10.04 -39.09
CA PHE A 254 -21.53 10.83 -38.83
C PHE A 254 -21.30 12.31 -39.16
N ASP A 255 -22.25 12.88 -39.91
CA ASP A 255 -22.26 14.28 -40.32
C ASP A 255 -22.47 15.22 -39.13
N GLU A 256 -22.26 16.53 -39.33
CA GLU A 256 -22.50 17.63 -38.35
C GLU A 256 -23.99 17.78 -37.92
N SER A 257 -24.68 16.69 -37.66
CA SER A 257 -25.91 16.68 -36.89
C SER A 257 -25.68 17.29 -35.50
N ASP A 258 -26.71 17.91 -34.93
CA ASP A 258 -26.69 18.55 -33.60
C ASP A 258 -26.14 17.65 -32.48
N VAL A 259 -26.08 16.34 -32.70
CA VAL A 259 -25.55 15.30 -31.80
C VAL A 259 -24.10 15.54 -31.40
N PHE A 260 -23.24 16.07 -32.29
CA PHE A 260 -21.81 16.33 -31.97
C PHE A 260 -21.49 17.76 -31.57
N ARG A 261 -22.41 18.71 -31.82
CA ARG A 261 -22.23 20.12 -31.41
C ARG A 261 -22.09 20.25 -29.90
N ILE A 262 -22.94 19.55 -29.16
CA ILE A 262 -22.98 19.65 -27.69
C ILE A 262 -21.68 19.08 -27.06
N PRO A 263 -21.22 17.86 -27.37
CA PRO A 263 -19.93 17.38 -26.88
C PRO A 263 -18.73 18.26 -27.24
N LYS A 264 -18.70 18.84 -28.45
CA LYS A 264 -17.63 19.75 -28.88
C LYS A 264 -17.62 21.05 -28.06
N HIS A 265 -18.78 21.67 -27.86
CA HIS A 265 -18.90 22.84 -27.00
C HIS A 265 -18.53 22.53 -25.55
N THR A 266 -18.92 21.36 -25.03
CA THR A 266 -18.55 20.95 -23.67
C THR A 266 -17.06 20.68 -23.53
N LEU A 267 -16.42 20.05 -24.53
CA LEU A 267 -14.96 19.89 -24.55
C LEU A 267 -14.27 21.25 -24.52
N LYS A 268 -14.71 22.20 -25.36
CA LYS A 268 -14.15 23.56 -25.38
C LYS A 268 -14.33 24.25 -24.02
N SER A 269 -15.53 24.21 -23.44
CA SER A 269 -15.82 24.76 -22.11
C SER A 269 -14.94 24.14 -21.02
N LEU A 270 -14.72 22.82 -21.08
CA LEU A 270 -13.79 22.14 -20.18
C LEU A 270 -12.37 22.69 -20.35
N LEU A 271 -11.87 22.76 -21.59
CA LEU A 271 -10.54 23.27 -21.89
C LEU A 271 -10.36 24.74 -21.45
N ASP A 272 -11.40 25.57 -21.63
CA ASP A 272 -11.47 26.95 -21.15
C ASP A 272 -11.40 27.05 -19.62
N SER A 273 -11.98 26.07 -18.91
CA SER A 273 -11.96 26.02 -17.44
C SER A 273 -10.62 25.55 -16.85
N LEU A 274 -9.66 25.12 -17.68
CA LEU A 274 -8.39 24.62 -17.18
C LEU A 274 -7.49 25.78 -16.74
N ASN A 275 -7.06 25.74 -15.49
CA ASN A 275 -6.11 26.71 -14.93
C ASN A 275 -4.69 26.59 -15.53
N SER A 276 -4.44 25.57 -16.35
CA SER A 276 -3.13 25.37 -16.97
C SER A 276 -3.24 24.68 -18.32
N LYS A 277 -2.28 24.99 -19.21
CA LYS A 277 -2.18 24.30 -20.50
C LYS A 277 -1.74 22.84 -20.33
N ILE A 278 -2.30 21.96 -21.14
CA ILE A 278 -2.04 20.51 -21.10
C ILE A 278 -0.63 20.24 -21.60
N SER A 279 0.12 19.46 -20.84
CA SER A 279 1.42 18.96 -21.27
C SER A 279 1.25 17.65 -22.01
N VAL A 280 1.55 17.63 -23.31
CA VAL A 280 1.47 16.43 -24.15
C VAL A 280 2.68 16.33 -25.06
N ARG A 281 3.24 15.13 -25.21
CA ARG A 281 4.34 14.81 -26.12
C ARG A 281 3.85 14.47 -27.53
N THR A 282 2.89 13.57 -27.65
CA THR A 282 2.26 13.21 -28.93
C THR A 282 0.78 13.52 -28.88
N LEU A 283 0.32 14.43 -29.73
CA LEU A 283 -1.10 14.67 -29.92
C LEU A 283 -1.53 13.94 -31.19
N GLN A 284 -2.51 13.06 -31.08
CA GLN A 284 -3.19 12.46 -32.22
C GLN A 284 -4.63 12.94 -32.23
N ILE A 285 -5.06 13.49 -33.36
CA ILE A 285 -6.45 13.89 -33.51
C ILE A 285 -6.99 13.37 -34.83
N GLU A 286 -8.15 12.74 -34.74
CA GLU A 286 -8.94 12.32 -35.89
C GLU A 286 -10.18 13.20 -35.95
N MET A 287 -10.27 13.99 -37.02
CA MET A 287 -11.30 15.02 -37.21
C MET A 287 -11.49 15.31 -38.70
N ARG A 288 -12.67 15.85 -39.06
CA ARG A 288 -13.02 16.23 -40.44
C ARG A 288 -12.62 17.66 -40.80
N ASN A 289 -12.59 18.60 -39.86
CA ASN A 289 -12.35 20.02 -40.12
C ASN A 289 -11.14 20.56 -39.34
N GLU A 290 -10.31 21.39 -39.99
CA GLU A 290 -9.21 22.12 -39.37
C GLU A 290 -9.65 23.05 -38.22
N ASP A 291 -10.89 23.56 -38.25
CA ASP A 291 -11.43 24.40 -37.17
C ASP A 291 -11.49 23.65 -35.82
N ASP A 292 -11.70 22.33 -35.86
CA ASP A 292 -11.69 21.49 -34.65
C ASP A 292 -10.29 21.44 -34.07
N LEU A 293 -9.26 21.35 -34.91
CA LEU A 293 -7.86 21.32 -34.51
C LEU A 293 -7.50 22.64 -33.82
N MET A 294 -7.90 23.74 -34.45
CA MET A 294 -7.68 25.10 -33.95
C MET A 294 -8.42 25.37 -32.63
N THR A 295 -9.45 24.57 -32.31
CA THR A 295 -10.11 24.62 -31.01
C THR A 295 -9.30 23.93 -29.91
N ILE A 296 -8.42 22.98 -30.20
CA ILE A 296 -7.69 22.21 -29.18
C ILE A 296 -6.26 22.73 -28.98
N LEU A 297 -5.57 23.08 -30.08
CA LEU A 297 -4.17 23.50 -30.05
C LEU A 297 -3.85 24.64 -29.05
N PRO A 298 -4.68 25.69 -28.88
CA PRO A 298 -4.37 26.79 -27.97
C PRO A 298 -4.17 26.38 -26.50
N TYR A 299 -4.79 25.27 -26.10
CA TYR A 299 -4.79 24.75 -24.73
C TYR A 299 -3.61 23.83 -24.43
N LEU A 300 -2.72 23.58 -25.41
CA LEU A 300 -1.54 22.74 -25.25
C LEU A 300 -0.27 23.55 -24.98
N LYS A 301 0.69 22.96 -24.25
CA LYS A 301 2.01 23.57 -24.02
C LYS A 301 2.88 23.49 -25.29
N PRO A 302 3.21 24.62 -25.96
CA PRO A 302 3.81 24.61 -27.31
C PRO A 302 5.19 23.94 -27.40
N ARG A 303 6.02 24.06 -26.34
CA ARG A 303 7.41 23.57 -26.32
C ARG A 303 7.56 22.09 -25.96
N LYS A 304 6.46 21.34 -25.82
CA LYS A 304 6.49 19.94 -25.36
C LYS A 304 5.87 18.94 -26.33
N ILE A 305 5.32 19.39 -27.47
CA ILE A 305 4.73 18.51 -28.48
C ILE A 305 5.84 18.11 -29.47
N ASP A 306 6.20 16.84 -29.46
CA ASP A 306 7.16 16.24 -30.40
C ASP A 306 6.48 15.86 -31.72
N ASN A 307 5.23 15.39 -31.65
CA ASN A 307 4.49 14.88 -32.80
C ASN A 307 3.03 15.32 -32.76
N LEU A 308 2.55 15.87 -33.88
CA LEU A 308 1.15 16.04 -34.19
C LEU A 308 0.76 15.08 -35.32
N ILE A 309 -0.21 14.21 -35.08
CA ILE A 309 -0.77 13.28 -36.06
C ILE A 309 -2.21 13.70 -36.30
N GLN A 310 -2.48 14.17 -37.52
CA GLN A 310 -3.84 14.45 -37.97
C GLN A 310 -4.25 13.34 -38.93
N ASN A 311 -5.31 12.63 -38.58
CA ASN A 311 -5.91 11.64 -39.47
C ASN A 311 -7.13 12.29 -40.14
N ASP A 312 -7.11 12.36 -41.47
CA ASP A 312 -8.26 12.81 -42.23
C ASP A 312 -9.30 11.68 -42.31
N ALA A 313 -10.41 11.91 -41.63
CA ALA A 313 -11.60 11.06 -41.61
C ALA A 313 -12.13 10.74 -43.02
N SER A 314 -11.88 11.60 -44.02
CA SER A 314 -12.38 11.45 -45.39
C SER A 314 -11.70 10.33 -46.20
N ILE A 315 -10.53 9.84 -45.77
CA ILE A 315 -9.72 8.87 -46.52
C ILE A 315 -10.11 7.40 -46.20
N SER A 316 -10.87 7.16 -45.14
CA SER A 316 -11.20 5.80 -44.67
C SER A 316 -12.24 5.04 -45.52
N PHE A 317 -12.81 5.65 -46.57
CA PHE A 317 -13.91 5.09 -47.37
C PHE A 317 -13.62 4.90 -48.88
N SER A 318 -12.41 4.46 -49.25
CA SER A 318 -12.18 3.84 -50.56
C SER A 318 -11.83 2.36 -50.37
N PRO A 319 -12.68 1.39 -50.81
CA PRO A 319 -12.39 -0.04 -50.67
C PRO A 319 -11.18 -0.49 -51.51
N HIS A 320 -10.68 0.36 -52.39
CA HIS A 320 -9.52 0.12 -53.22
C HIS A 320 -8.70 1.39 -53.34
N LEU A 321 -7.92 1.74 -52.33
CA LEU A 321 -6.65 2.47 -52.49
C LEU A 321 -5.90 2.44 -51.14
N GLN A 322 -4.86 1.60 -51.03
CA GLN A 322 -3.86 1.76 -49.98
C GLN A 322 -3.04 3.01 -50.30
N ILE A 323 -3.37 4.16 -49.70
CA ILE A 323 -2.44 5.29 -49.60
C ILE A 323 -2.50 5.82 -48.17
N SER A 324 -1.54 5.41 -47.36
CA SER A 324 -1.28 5.95 -46.03
C SER A 324 -0.64 7.34 -46.16
N ASN A 325 -1.44 8.40 -46.25
CA ASN A 325 -0.94 9.76 -46.10
C ASN A 325 -0.83 10.09 -44.61
N HIS A 326 0.28 9.70 -43.99
CA HIS A 326 0.66 10.15 -42.66
C HIS A 326 1.29 11.53 -42.76
N VAL A 327 0.55 12.59 -42.48
CA VAL A 327 1.12 13.93 -42.34
C VAL A 327 1.66 14.08 -40.91
N GLN A 328 2.96 13.83 -40.73
CA GLN A 328 3.65 14.06 -39.46
C GLN A 328 4.11 15.53 -39.39
N LEU A 329 3.30 16.40 -38.76
CA LEU A 329 3.66 17.80 -38.56
C LEU A 329 4.66 17.90 -37.38
N ARG A 330 5.93 18.18 -37.66
CA ARG A 330 6.92 18.60 -36.66
C ARG A 330 6.81 20.11 -36.41
N LEU A 331 6.20 20.50 -35.30
CA LEU A 331 6.07 21.90 -34.90
C LEU A 331 7.40 22.43 -34.32
N LYS A 332 8.10 23.31 -35.05
CA LYS A 332 9.09 24.25 -34.48
C LYS A 332 8.41 25.60 -34.28
N ILE A 333 7.91 25.87 -33.08
CA ILE A 333 7.19 27.14 -32.81
C ILE A 333 8.18 28.19 -32.30
N ALA A 334 8.58 29.11 -33.20
CA ALA A 334 9.16 30.41 -32.88
C ALA A 334 8.03 31.47 -32.74
N PRO A 335 8.25 32.64 -32.09
CA PRO A 335 7.18 33.53 -31.62
C PRO A 335 6.35 34.24 -32.69
N THR A 336 6.62 34.01 -33.97
CA THR A 336 5.90 34.63 -35.09
C THR A 336 5.48 33.55 -36.07
N MET A 337 4.16 33.44 -36.25
CA MET A 337 3.47 32.54 -37.18
C MET A 337 4.14 32.47 -38.55
N ARG A 338 4.54 31.26 -38.96
CA ARG A 338 4.49 30.77 -40.35
C ARG A 338 4.52 29.24 -40.31
N MET A 339 3.38 28.60 -40.61
CA MET A 339 3.32 27.17 -40.92
C MET A 339 4.08 26.94 -42.22
N SER A 340 5.18 26.20 -42.18
CA SER A 340 5.83 25.68 -43.38
C SER A 340 5.52 24.19 -43.49
N LEU A 341 4.59 23.84 -44.39
CA LEU A 341 4.34 22.48 -44.82
C LEU A 341 5.58 21.98 -45.58
N LYS A 342 6.21 20.91 -45.08
CA LYS A 342 7.21 20.17 -45.86
C LYS A 342 6.59 18.84 -46.25
N PHE A 343 6.28 18.72 -47.54
CA PHE A 343 6.02 17.44 -48.19
C PHE A 343 7.37 16.74 -48.38
N SER A 344 7.52 15.54 -47.85
CA SER A 344 8.59 14.61 -48.25
C SER A 344 7.95 13.59 -49.18
N ASN A 345 8.38 13.61 -50.44
CA ASN A 345 7.93 12.71 -51.52
C ASN A 345 8.19 11.24 -51.22
#